data_AF-A0A831W2L3-F1
#
_entry.id   AF-A0A831W2L3-F1
#
_cell.length_a   1.000
_cell.length_b   1.000
_cell.length_c   1.000
_cell.angle_alpha   90.00
_cell.angle_beta   90.00
_cell.angle_gamma   90.00
#
_symmetry.space_group_name_H-M   'P 1'
#
loop_
_entity.id
_entity.type
_entity.pdbx_description
1 polymer ?
#
loop_
_entity_poly.entity_id
_entity_poly.type
_entity_poly.pdbx_seq_one_letter_code
_entity_poly.pdbx_strand_id
1 'polypeptide(L)'
;DGSLRDALSLLDQAIVYGAGRVQTDEVASMLGGVTHHSLKALIEALAAGDASLVMHEAMRLVDNAADPSEILGGILGLLHRIALVQQLPDTAGQDDDREWILAQAQVMAPEDVQLFYQIGLMGRKDLPWAPDPGTGLEMVLLRMLAFRPVTGEMDHHSGDGPRAVRQAVSSPGSSASLEALPEKDDRPGETTASGTQDSPERVLESWSALVARMKLPGMARELAHHCVLERLEDDRCVLVLDQAFEHLLSERLQGRLGQALDECLHRSMRLEIKIGSVGHETPADLQQRQREEKLAQAEQAISEDETVKALIETFDAKVLPGTIKPVGDES
;
A
#
# COMPACT_ATOMS: atom_id res chain seq x y z
N ASP A 1 21.95 22.84 10.76
CA ASP A 1 22.66 24.13 10.64
C ASP A 1 23.76 24.25 11.69
N GLY A 2 25.03 24.21 11.27
CA GLY A 2 26.19 23.97 12.13
C GLY A 2 26.86 25.22 12.70
N SER A 3 26.13 26.03 13.47
CA SER A 3 26.70 27.15 14.22
C SER A 3 27.21 26.67 15.59
N LEU A 4 28.50 26.87 15.88
CA LEU A 4 29.13 26.50 17.16
C LEU A 4 28.47 27.21 18.35
N ARG A 5 27.91 28.40 18.12
CA ARG A 5 27.18 29.19 19.12
C ARG A 5 25.84 28.56 19.47
N ASP A 6 25.13 28.02 18.49
CA ASP A 6 23.84 27.36 18.71
C ASP A 6 24.04 26.04 19.44
N ALA A 7 25.10 25.29 19.10
CA ALA A 7 25.49 24.08 19.82
C ALA A 7 25.82 24.35 21.29
N LEU A 8 26.54 25.43 21.60
CA LEU A 8 26.81 25.85 22.98
C LEU A 8 25.54 26.30 23.71
N SER A 9 24.65 27.03 23.03
CA SER A 9 23.36 27.44 23.62
C SER A 9 22.47 26.25 23.93
N LEU A 10 22.40 25.24 23.04
CA LEU A 10 21.66 24.00 23.26
C LEU A 10 22.26 23.17 24.39
N LEU A 11 23.59 23.14 24.52
CA LEU A 11 24.25 22.46 25.62
C LEU A 11 23.93 23.12 26.97
N ASP A 12 23.97 24.45 27.06
CA ASP A 12 23.59 25.16 28.28
C ASP A 12 22.12 24.91 28.65
N GLN A 13 21.24 24.87 27.64
CA GLN A 13 19.83 24.57 27.82
C GLN A 13 19.61 23.13 28.30
N ALA A 14 20.37 22.16 27.75
CA ALA A 14 20.35 20.78 28.19
C ALA A 14 20.86 20.61 29.63
N ILE A 15 21.89 21.35 30.03
CA ILE A 15 22.42 21.33 31.41
C ILE A 15 21.36 21.88 32.39
N VAL A 16 20.67 22.96 32.03
CA VAL A 16 19.58 23.52 32.85
C VAL A 16 18.41 22.54 32.95
N TYR A 17 18.04 21.90 31.83
CA TYR A 17 16.93 20.96 31.76
C TYR A 17 17.21 19.64 32.52
N GLY A 18 18.40 19.07 32.37
CA GLY A 18 18.85 17.84 33.04
C GLY A 18 19.40 18.06 34.45
N ALA A 19 19.09 19.18 35.10
CA ALA A 19 19.52 19.53 36.46
C ALA A 19 21.03 19.34 36.72
N GLY A 20 21.87 19.67 35.73
CA GLY A 20 23.32 19.53 35.78
C GLY A 20 23.89 18.26 35.13
N ARG A 21 23.05 17.39 34.58
CA ARG A 21 23.45 16.26 33.72
C ARG A 21 22.92 16.47 32.30
N VAL A 22 23.57 15.82 31.33
CA VAL A 22 23.16 15.86 29.93
C VAL A 22 22.97 14.41 29.49
N GLN A 23 21.73 13.93 29.56
CA GLN A 23 21.37 12.59 29.10
C GLN A 23 20.64 12.64 27.75
N THR A 24 20.76 11.59 26.96
CA THR A 24 20.16 11.51 25.61
C THR A 24 18.65 11.71 25.64
N ASP A 25 17.94 11.09 26.58
CA ASP A 25 16.48 11.22 26.71
C ASP A 25 16.05 12.63 27.13
N GLU A 26 16.82 13.29 28.00
CA GLU A 26 16.55 14.67 28.45
C GLU A 26 16.76 15.66 27.30
N VAL A 27 17.82 15.48 26.52
CA VAL A 27 18.10 16.29 25.33
C VAL A 27 17.06 16.05 24.25
N ALA A 28 16.67 14.79 24.00
CA ALA A 28 15.62 14.46 23.05
C ALA A 28 14.29 15.09 23.47
N SER A 29 13.88 14.96 24.73
CA SER A 29 12.67 15.61 25.28
C SER A 29 12.72 17.13 25.12
N MET A 30 13.85 17.77 25.43
CA MET A 30 14.05 19.21 25.28
C MET A 30 13.91 19.66 23.81
N LEU A 31 14.32 18.82 22.86
CA LEU A 31 14.29 19.10 21.43
C LEU A 31 12.99 18.65 20.74
N GLY A 32 12.00 18.14 21.49
CA GLY A 32 10.75 17.59 20.92
C GLY A 32 10.93 16.27 20.17
N GLY A 33 12.01 15.55 20.47
CA GLY A 33 12.33 14.25 19.91
C GLY A 33 11.67 13.09 20.67
N VAL A 34 11.61 11.94 20.00
CA VAL A 34 11.07 10.70 20.57
C VAL A 34 12.05 10.14 21.61
N THR A 35 11.61 9.98 22.86
CA THR A 35 12.44 9.38 23.93
C THR A 35 12.27 7.87 24.01
N HIS A 36 13.32 7.15 24.41
CA HIS A 36 13.28 5.70 24.56
C HIS A 36 12.23 5.27 25.59
N HIS A 37 12.12 6.01 26.69
CA HIS A 37 11.14 5.73 27.74
C HIS A 37 9.68 5.80 27.23
N SER A 38 9.34 6.80 26.41
CA SER A 38 7.98 6.96 25.89
C SER A 38 7.60 5.87 24.89
N LEU A 39 8.55 5.45 24.04
CA LEU A 39 8.34 4.33 23.12
C LEU A 39 8.11 3.02 23.87
N LYS A 40 8.88 2.77 24.94
CA LYS A 40 8.70 1.60 25.80
C LYS A 40 7.31 1.58 26.44
N ALA A 41 6.87 2.71 26.99
CA ALA A 41 5.52 2.84 27.58
C ALA A 41 4.41 2.54 26.55
N LEU A 42 4.58 2.98 25.30
CA LEU A 42 3.62 2.70 24.23
C LEU A 42 3.59 1.22 23.84
N ILE A 43 4.75 0.54 23.77
CA ILE A 43 4.84 -0.91 23.55
C ILE A 43 4.19 -1.68 24.70
N GLU A 44 4.44 -1.29 25.95
CA GLU A 44 3.82 -1.90 27.13
C GLU A 44 2.29 -1.79 27.09
N ALA A 45 1.77 -0.62 26.70
CA ALA A 45 0.34 -0.41 26.55
C ALA A 45 -0.26 -1.27 25.41
N LEU A 46 0.45 -1.39 24.29
CA LEU A 46 0.07 -2.29 23.18
C LEU A 46 0.05 -3.76 23.61
N ALA A 47 1.07 -4.20 24.36
CA ALA A 47 1.17 -5.57 24.88
C ALA A 47 0.01 -5.89 25.84
N ALA A 48 -0.33 -4.93 26.72
CA ALA A 48 -1.48 -5.04 27.62
C ALA A 48 -2.84 -5.00 26.91
N GLY A 49 -2.89 -4.54 25.65
CA GLY A 49 -4.14 -4.38 24.91
C GLY A 49 -5.02 -3.23 25.41
N ASP A 50 -4.46 -2.28 26.17
CA ASP A 50 -5.21 -1.15 26.73
C ASP A 50 -5.28 0.00 25.73
N ALA A 51 -6.39 0.07 24.98
CA ALA A 51 -6.62 1.12 24.00
C ALA A 51 -6.60 2.53 24.60
N SER A 52 -7.06 2.71 25.83
CA SER A 52 -7.11 4.04 26.46
C SER A 52 -5.70 4.52 26.79
N LEU A 53 -4.86 3.62 27.33
CA LEU A 53 -3.47 3.93 27.64
C LEU A 53 -2.64 4.16 26.36
N VAL A 54 -2.85 3.36 25.31
CA VAL A 54 -2.18 3.55 24.01
C VAL A 54 -2.50 4.92 23.41
N MET A 55 -3.77 5.32 23.40
CA MET A 55 -4.17 6.64 22.87
C MET A 55 -3.63 7.78 23.72
N HIS A 56 -3.62 7.63 25.05
CA HIS A 56 -3.04 8.63 25.96
C HIS A 56 -1.55 8.86 25.68
N GLU A 57 -0.77 7.77 25.54
CA GLU A 57 0.66 7.84 25.26
C GLU A 57 0.96 8.37 23.85
N ALA A 58 0.17 7.97 22.85
CA ALA A 58 0.28 8.51 21.50
C ALA A 58 0.02 10.02 21.46
N MET A 59 -1.05 10.50 22.10
CA MET A 59 -1.37 11.93 22.18
C MET A 59 -0.26 12.71 22.90
N ARG A 60 0.26 12.17 24.01
CA ARG A 60 1.38 12.80 24.75
C ARG A 60 2.63 12.96 23.87
N LEU A 61 2.94 11.99 23.03
CA LEU A 61 4.07 12.07 22.11
C LEU A 61 3.84 13.13 21.02
N VAL A 62 2.66 13.14 20.41
CA VAL A 62 2.30 14.12 19.37
C VAL A 62 2.27 15.54 19.94
N ASP A 63 1.74 15.74 21.15
CA ASP A 63 1.71 17.03 21.85
C ASP A 63 3.12 17.57 22.17
N ASN A 64 4.10 16.67 22.35
CA ASN A 64 5.51 17.03 22.53
C ASN A 64 6.24 17.29 21.20
N ALA A 65 5.50 17.50 20.11
CA ALA A 65 5.99 17.78 18.75
C ALA A 65 6.86 16.66 18.15
N ALA A 66 6.72 15.42 18.64
CA ALA A 66 7.38 14.28 18.03
C ALA A 66 6.76 13.95 16.67
N ASP A 67 7.61 13.73 15.67
CA ASP A 67 7.17 13.33 14.34
C ASP A 67 6.52 11.93 14.38
N PRO A 68 5.27 11.76 13.92
CA PRO A 68 4.60 10.46 13.95
C PRO A 68 5.31 9.34 13.19
N SER A 69 6.08 9.69 12.15
CA SER A 69 6.88 8.75 11.36
C SER A 69 8.12 8.28 12.14
N GLU A 70 8.74 9.17 12.93
CA GLU A 70 9.82 8.84 13.86
C GLU A 70 9.32 7.98 15.03
N ILE A 71 8.15 8.30 15.59
CA ILE A 71 7.50 7.46 16.62
C ILE A 71 7.32 6.03 16.09
N LEU A 72 6.71 5.90 14.90
CA LEU A 72 6.45 4.60 14.30
C LEU A 72 7.75 3.87 13.94
N GLY A 73 8.78 4.59 13.50
CA GLY A 73 10.12 4.04 13.31
C GLY A 73 10.72 3.46 14.59
N GLY A 74 10.58 4.18 15.71
CA GLY A 74 11.02 3.74 17.04
C GLY A 74 10.29 2.48 17.52
N ILE A 75 8.96 2.45 17.37
CA ILE A 75 8.12 1.27 17.66
C ILE A 75 8.61 0.06 16.86
N LEU A 76 8.80 0.23 15.54
CA LEU A 76 9.27 -0.84 14.66
C LEU A 76 10.66 -1.36 15.06
N GLY A 77 11.57 -0.46 15.46
CA GLY A 77 12.89 -0.83 15.95
C GLY A 77 12.84 -1.68 17.22
N LEU A 78 11.99 -1.31 18.19
CA LEU A 78 11.80 -2.08 19.42
C LEU A 78 11.14 -3.43 19.15
N LEU A 79 10.07 -3.47 18.34
CA LEU A 79 9.40 -4.72 17.95
C LEU A 79 10.37 -5.68 17.24
N HIS A 80 11.24 -5.17 16.37
CA HIS A 80 12.27 -5.98 15.72
C HIS A 80 13.23 -6.60 16.74
N ARG A 81 13.73 -5.82 17.70
CA ARG A 81 14.62 -6.33 18.75
C ARG A 81 13.93 -7.37 19.63
N ILE A 82 12.67 -7.15 19.99
CA ILE A 82 11.85 -8.12 20.74
C ILE A 82 11.71 -9.42 19.94
N ALA A 83 11.30 -9.34 18.67
CA ALA A 83 11.16 -10.50 17.79
C ALA A 83 12.47 -11.29 17.64
N LEU A 84 13.60 -10.59 17.53
CA LEU A 84 14.91 -11.22 17.43
C LEU A 84 15.25 -12.00 18.70
N VAL A 85 15.04 -11.39 19.87
CA VAL A 85 15.32 -12.01 21.19
C VAL A 85 14.40 -13.19 21.48
N GLN A 86 13.15 -13.18 20.98
CA GLN A 86 12.25 -14.34 21.09
C GLN A 86 12.78 -15.59 20.38
N GLN A 87 13.49 -15.42 19.27
CA GLN A 87 14.08 -16.52 18.50
C GLN A 87 15.51 -16.84 18.94
N LEU A 88 16.26 -15.81 19.33
CA LEU A 88 17.68 -15.88 19.65
C LEU A 88 17.95 -15.08 20.94
N PRO A 89 17.75 -15.66 22.14
CA PRO A 89 17.91 -14.93 23.40
C PRO A 89 19.29 -14.29 23.60
N ASP A 90 20.33 -14.85 22.97
CA ASP A 90 21.72 -14.38 23.06
C ASP A 90 21.97 -13.07 22.29
N THR A 91 21.05 -12.63 21.42
CA THR A 91 21.21 -11.39 20.63
C THR A 91 20.73 -10.14 21.35
N ALA A 92 20.31 -10.22 22.61
CA ALA A 92 19.74 -9.10 23.36
C ALA A 92 20.71 -7.94 23.64
N GLY A 93 21.95 -7.98 23.12
CA GLY A 93 22.95 -6.94 23.34
C GLY A 93 23.39 -6.83 24.80
N GLN A 94 24.13 -5.76 25.12
CA GLN A 94 24.47 -5.37 26.51
C GLN A 94 24.16 -3.89 26.78
N ASP A 95 23.18 -3.35 26.04
CA ASP A 95 22.71 -1.98 26.24
C ASP A 95 21.70 -1.89 27.39
N ASP A 96 21.37 -0.66 27.77
CA ASP A 96 20.45 -0.34 28.88
C ASP A 96 19.01 -0.83 28.63
N ASP A 97 18.65 -1.18 27.39
CA ASP A 97 17.32 -1.69 27.05
C ASP A 97 17.21 -3.22 27.20
N ARG A 98 18.33 -3.93 27.36
CA ARG A 98 18.38 -5.41 27.34
C ARG A 98 17.36 -6.06 28.26
N GLU A 99 17.34 -5.66 29.53
CA GLU A 99 16.45 -6.26 30.53
C GLU A 99 14.98 -6.04 30.18
N TRP A 100 14.65 -4.85 29.70
CA TRP A 100 13.31 -4.50 29.26
C TRP A 100 12.88 -5.31 28.03
N ILE A 101 13.76 -5.47 27.04
CA ILE A 101 13.47 -6.26 25.82
C ILE A 101 13.23 -7.73 26.16
N LEU A 102 14.06 -8.29 27.05
CA LEU A 102 13.88 -9.67 27.53
C LEU A 102 12.53 -9.85 28.26
N ALA A 103 12.12 -8.86 29.05
CA ALA A 103 10.81 -8.86 29.70
C ALA A 103 9.66 -8.80 28.69
N GLN A 104 9.72 -7.90 27.70
CA GLN A 104 8.67 -7.81 26.67
C GLN A 104 8.61 -9.05 25.77
N ALA A 105 9.76 -9.65 25.46
CA ALA A 105 9.83 -10.91 24.71
C ALA A 105 9.10 -12.08 25.41
N GLN A 106 9.01 -12.04 26.74
CA GLN A 106 8.27 -13.02 27.55
C GLN A 106 6.77 -12.72 27.64
N VAL A 107 6.39 -11.44 27.66
CA VAL A 107 4.99 -11.01 27.83
C VAL A 107 4.21 -11.05 26.52
N MET A 108 4.84 -10.67 25.40
CA MET A 108 4.19 -10.60 24.11
C MET A 108 4.25 -11.94 23.37
N ALA A 109 3.15 -12.38 22.77
CA ALA A 109 3.14 -13.53 21.89
C ALA A 109 3.97 -13.25 20.62
N PRO A 110 4.75 -14.19 20.08
CA PRO A 110 5.51 -13.99 18.84
C PRO A 110 4.63 -13.57 17.66
N GLU A 111 3.42 -14.10 17.59
CA GLU A 111 2.44 -13.78 16.55
C GLU A 111 1.96 -12.32 16.65
N ASP A 112 1.73 -11.83 17.88
CA ASP A 112 1.38 -10.42 18.14
C ASP A 112 2.52 -9.50 17.70
N VAL A 113 3.76 -9.83 18.06
CA VAL A 113 4.94 -9.02 17.70
C VAL A 113 5.10 -8.92 16.18
N GLN A 114 4.95 -10.04 15.46
CA GLN A 114 5.01 -10.06 13.99
C GLN A 114 3.88 -9.26 13.36
N LEU A 115 2.66 -9.41 13.87
CA LEU A 115 1.49 -8.69 13.37
C LEU A 115 1.62 -7.18 13.59
N PHE A 116 2.02 -6.76 14.79
CA PHE A 116 2.25 -5.35 15.10
C PHE A 116 3.35 -4.77 14.21
N TYR A 117 4.44 -5.52 14.02
CA TYR A 117 5.51 -5.11 13.13
C TYR A 117 5.03 -4.92 11.68
N GLN A 118 4.21 -5.84 11.17
CA GLN A 118 3.64 -5.75 9.83
C GLN A 118 2.66 -4.56 9.68
N ILE A 119 1.76 -4.38 10.65
CA ILE A 119 0.81 -3.25 10.66
C ILE A 119 1.59 -1.92 10.74
N GLY A 120 2.64 -1.85 11.54
CA GLY A 120 3.49 -0.68 11.65
C GLY A 120 4.25 -0.37 10.35
N LEU A 121 4.76 -1.39 9.66
CA LEU A 121 5.41 -1.19 8.35
C LEU A 121 4.44 -0.64 7.31
N MET A 122 3.23 -1.19 7.24
CA MET A 122 2.19 -0.66 6.35
C MET A 122 1.81 0.76 6.74
N GLY A 123 1.59 0.98 8.03
CA GLY A 123 1.29 2.28 8.60
C GLY A 123 2.31 3.35 8.23
N ARG A 124 3.61 3.03 8.28
CA ARG A 124 4.69 3.96 7.94
C ARG A 124 4.68 4.35 6.46
N LYS A 125 4.32 3.42 5.58
CA LYS A 125 4.18 3.69 4.15
C LYS A 125 2.97 4.58 3.85
N ASP A 126 1.88 4.37 4.59
CA ASP A 126 0.61 5.06 4.38
C ASP A 126 0.54 6.41 5.10
N LEU A 127 1.39 6.64 6.11
CA LEU A 127 1.40 7.83 6.95
C LEU A 127 1.48 9.16 6.17
N PRO A 128 2.29 9.30 5.09
CA PRO A 128 2.33 10.52 4.29
C PRO A 128 1.02 10.82 3.53
N TRP A 129 0.14 9.83 3.40
CA TRP A 129 -1.15 9.93 2.73
C TRP A 129 -2.30 10.15 3.71
N ALA A 130 -2.03 10.13 5.01
CA ALA A 130 -3.04 10.39 6.03
C ALA A 130 -3.50 11.87 5.97
N PRO A 131 -4.78 12.16 6.22
CA PRO A 131 -5.28 13.55 6.29
C PRO A 131 -4.54 14.41 7.31
N ASP A 132 -4.14 13.78 8.42
CA ASP A 132 -3.32 14.34 9.48
C ASP A 132 -2.35 13.24 9.97
N PRO A 133 -1.03 13.48 10.04
CA PRO A 133 -0.06 12.47 10.47
C PRO A 133 -0.29 11.92 11.88
N GLY A 134 -0.79 12.74 12.81
CA GLY A 134 -1.14 12.29 14.17
C GLY A 134 -2.29 11.29 14.14
N THR A 135 -3.37 11.64 13.44
CA THR A 135 -4.52 10.75 13.20
C THR A 135 -4.10 9.46 12.47
N GLY A 136 -3.14 9.56 11.56
CA GLY A 136 -2.56 8.40 10.87
C GLY A 136 -1.87 7.43 11.84
N LEU A 137 -1.07 7.93 12.78
CA LEU A 137 -0.45 7.13 13.84
C LEU A 137 -1.50 6.47 14.74
N GLU A 138 -2.52 7.22 15.19
CA GLU A 138 -3.61 6.67 16.00
C GLU A 138 -4.31 5.50 15.31
N MET A 139 -4.63 5.65 14.01
CA MET A 139 -5.26 4.58 13.24
C MET A 139 -4.38 3.34 13.09
N VAL A 140 -3.05 3.52 13.00
CA VAL A 140 -2.11 2.39 12.96
C VAL A 140 -2.09 1.66 14.30
N LEU A 141 -2.03 2.39 15.41
CA LEU A 141 -2.05 1.82 16.76
C LEU A 141 -3.38 1.12 17.07
N LEU A 142 -4.51 1.71 16.68
CA LEU A 142 -5.82 1.07 16.81
C LEU A 142 -5.93 -0.21 15.98
N ARG A 143 -5.33 -0.25 14.78
CA ARG A 143 -5.26 -1.48 13.99
C ARG A 143 -4.43 -2.55 14.68
N MET A 144 -3.29 -2.20 15.29
CA MET A 144 -2.51 -3.17 16.09
C MET A 144 -3.36 -3.77 17.21
N LEU A 145 -4.18 -2.97 17.90
CA LEU A 145 -5.06 -3.46 18.95
C LEU A 145 -6.25 -4.28 18.43
N ALA A 146 -6.84 -3.88 17.31
CA ALA A 146 -8.03 -4.51 16.74
C ALA A 146 -7.75 -5.87 16.09
N PHE A 147 -6.56 -6.01 15.50
CA PHE A 147 -6.11 -7.26 14.90
C PHE A 147 -5.12 -7.92 15.84
N ARG A 148 -5.62 -8.80 16.71
CA ARG A 148 -4.79 -9.79 17.41
C ARG A 148 -5.16 -11.19 16.89
N PRO A 149 -4.18 -12.06 16.61
CA PRO A 149 -4.45 -13.45 16.30
C PRO A 149 -5.30 -14.04 17.42
N VAL A 150 -6.49 -14.53 17.08
CA VAL A 150 -7.27 -15.34 18.01
C VAL A 150 -6.51 -16.66 18.15
N THR A 151 -5.60 -16.72 19.12
CA THR A 151 -5.08 -17.98 19.63
C THR A 151 -6.29 -18.75 20.15
N GLY A 152 -6.44 -20.00 19.70
CA GLY A 152 -7.67 -20.78 19.82
C GLY A 152 -8.06 -21.15 21.26
N GLU A 153 -8.52 -20.17 22.03
CA GLU A 153 -9.38 -20.36 23.19
C GLU A 153 -10.63 -19.50 22.96
N MET A 154 -11.76 -20.19 22.78
CA MET A 154 -13.06 -19.54 22.68
C MET A 154 -13.44 -18.93 24.03
N ASP A 155 -12.93 -17.74 24.32
CA ASP A 155 -13.53 -16.86 25.32
C ASP A 155 -14.62 -16.03 24.65
N HIS A 156 -15.85 -16.56 24.72
CA HIS A 156 -17.05 -15.74 24.61
C HIS A 156 -17.12 -14.79 25.80
N HIS A 157 -16.59 -13.57 25.64
CA HIS A 157 -17.03 -12.43 26.44
C HIS A 157 -17.80 -11.43 25.56
N SER A 158 -19.06 -11.29 25.95
CA SER A 158 -20.15 -10.60 25.26
C SER A 158 -20.03 -9.07 25.30
N GLY A 159 -20.60 -8.44 24.25
CA GLY A 159 -21.13 -7.06 24.24
C GLY A 159 -20.20 -6.07 23.52
N ASP A 160 -20.63 -5.25 22.56
CA ASP A 160 -21.95 -4.88 22.06
C ASP A 160 -21.73 -4.29 20.65
N GLY A 161 -22.56 -4.68 19.69
CA GLY A 161 -22.43 -4.26 18.29
C GLY A 161 -23.73 -4.55 17.51
N PRO A 162 -24.36 -3.54 16.87
CA PRO A 162 -25.72 -3.67 16.36
C PRO A 162 -25.79 -4.54 15.10
N ARG A 163 -26.32 -5.74 15.32
CA ARG A 163 -27.08 -6.65 14.44
C ARG A 163 -27.40 -6.12 13.03
N ALA A 164 -26.62 -6.58 12.05
CA ALA A 164 -26.98 -6.56 10.63
C ALA A 164 -28.23 -7.43 10.37
N VAL A 165 -29.25 -6.83 9.77
CA VAL A 165 -30.45 -7.51 9.28
C VAL A 165 -30.06 -8.32 8.03
N ARG A 166 -29.91 -9.63 8.18
CA ARG A 166 -29.90 -10.56 7.04
C ARG A 166 -31.34 -10.80 6.60
N GLN A 167 -31.75 -10.12 5.52
CA GLN A 167 -32.94 -10.50 4.78
C GLN A 167 -32.61 -11.70 3.87
N ALA A 168 -33.23 -12.82 4.19
CA ALA A 168 -33.34 -13.97 3.32
C ALA A 168 -34.31 -13.63 2.18
N VAL A 169 -33.87 -13.77 0.93
CA VAL A 169 -34.76 -13.89 -0.22
C VAL A 169 -34.69 -15.31 -0.75
N SER A 170 -35.88 -15.90 -0.76
CA SER A 170 -36.29 -17.22 -1.18
C SER A 170 -36.03 -17.49 -2.66
N SER A 171 -35.57 -18.71 -2.97
CA SER A 171 -35.78 -19.35 -4.27
C SER A 171 -37.28 -19.46 -4.59
N PRO A 172 -37.62 -19.51 -5.88
CA PRO A 172 -38.34 -20.69 -6.36
C PRO A 172 -37.73 -21.23 -7.65
N GLY A 173 -37.69 -22.56 -7.74
CA GLY A 173 -37.36 -23.26 -8.97
C GLY A 173 -38.52 -23.25 -9.95
N SER A 174 -38.19 -23.40 -11.23
CA SER A 174 -39.04 -24.11 -12.18
C SER A 174 -38.16 -24.80 -13.21
N SER A 175 -38.42 -26.10 -13.36
CA SER A 175 -37.81 -27.02 -14.30
C SER A 175 -38.72 -27.10 -15.53
N ALA A 176 -38.19 -26.96 -16.73
CA ALA A 176 -38.81 -27.49 -17.94
C ALA A 176 -37.77 -27.62 -19.07
N SER A 177 -37.68 -28.85 -19.57
CA SER A 177 -36.78 -29.36 -20.59
C SER A 177 -37.18 -28.98 -22.03
N LEU A 178 -36.15 -28.91 -22.88
CA LEU A 178 -35.97 -29.46 -24.25
C LEU A 178 -37.01 -29.26 -25.39
N GLU A 179 -36.41 -29.09 -26.59
CA GLU A 179 -36.93 -29.22 -27.97
C GLU A 179 -37.68 -28.01 -28.56
N ALA A 180 -37.42 -27.49 -29.76
CA ALA A 180 -36.59 -27.92 -30.91
C ALA A 180 -36.27 -26.74 -31.86
N LEU A 181 -35.22 -26.91 -32.67
CA LEU A 181 -34.80 -26.18 -33.90
C LEU A 181 -35.89 -26.24 -35.01
N PRO A 182 -35.92 -25.33 -36.03
CA PRO A 182 -34.92 -25.19 -37.10
C PRO A 182 -34.54 -23.72 -37.44
N GLU A 183 -33.28 -23.35 -37.68
CA GLU A 183 -32.40 -23.61 -38.84
C GLU A 183 -32.72 -22.74 -40.09
N LYS A 184 -31.75 -21.86 -40.41
CA LYS A 184 -31.32 -21.27 -41.70
C LYS A 184 -30.33 -20.15 -41.32
N ASP A 185 -29.05 -20.42 -41.13
CA ASP A 185 -28.01 -20.70 -42.13
C ASP A 185 -27.92 -19.64 -43.24
N ASP A 186 -26.96 -18.73 -43.07
CA ASP A 186 -26.04 -18.28 -44.12
C ASP A 186 -24.76 -17.74 -43.43
N ARG A 187 -23.79 -18.63 -43.26
CA ARG A 187 -22.33 -18.32 -43.25
C ARG A 187 -21.92 -17.97 -44.71
N PRO A 188 -20.68 -17.52 -45.06
CA PRO A 188 -19.43 -17.62 -44.32
C PRO A 188 -18.45 -16.44 -44.43
N GLY A 189 -17.55 -16.36 -43.47
CA GLY A 189 -16.36 -15.52 -43.49
C GLY A 189 -15.35 -16.06 -42.50
N GLU A 190 -14.82 -17.22 -42.84
CA GLU A 190 -13.97 -18.09 -42.05
C GLU A 190 -12.53 -17.56 -41.94
N THR A 191 -11.84 -18.05 -40.91
CA THR A 191 -10.39 -18.31 -40.86
C THR A 191 -9.51 -17.31 -40.11
N THR A 192 -9.23 -17.68 -38.86
CA THR A 192 -7.88 -17.98 -38.33
C THR A 192 -6.68 -17.29 -38.99
N ALA A 193 -5.85 -16.62 -38.17
CA ALA A 193 -4.44 -16.96 -38.04
C ALA A 193 -3.75 -16.01 -37.06
N SER A 194 -3.06 -16.62 -36.10
CA SER A 194 -1.94 -16.03 -35.37
C SER A 194 -0.88 -15.50 -36.34
N GLY A 195 -0.25 -14.38 -36.00
CA GLY A 195 0.81 -13.80 -36.82
C GLY A 195 1.39 -12.53 -36.21
N THR A 196 2.38 -12.69 -35.34
CA THR A 196 3.40 -11.67 -35.02
C THR A 196 3.86 -10.95 -36.27
N GLN A 197 3.61 -9.64 -36.40
CA GLN A 197 4.48 -8.74 -37.14
C GLN A 197 4.48 -7.34 -36.49
N ASP A 198 5.63 -7.08 -35.87
CA ASP A 198 6.30 -5.80 -35.71
C ASP A 198 5.96 -4.82 -36.85
N SER A 199 5.44 -3.64 -36.51
CA SER A 199 5.23 -2.53 -37.44
C SER A 199 5.29 -1.20 -36.66
N PRO A 200 6.34 -0.39 -36.84
CA PRO A 200 6.53 0.87 -36.10
C PRO A 200 5.54 1.99 -36.50
N GLU A 201 4.66 1.76 -37.48
CA GLU A 201 3.64 2.73 -37.90
C GLU A 201 2.39 2.74 -37.00
N ARG A 202 1.96 1.60 -36.42
CA ARG A 202 0.85 1.59 -35.44
C ARG A 202 1.25 2.11 -34.06
N VAL A 203 2.56 2.22 -33.81
CA VAL A 203 3.13 2.75 -32.56
C VAL A 203 2.93 4.27 -32.46
N LEU A 204 2.60 4.96 -33.55
CA LEU A 204 2.23 6.37 -33.53
C LEU A 204 0.77 6.65 -33.15
N GLU A 205 -0.16 5.70 -33.28
CA GLU A 205 -1.60 5.95 -33.08
C GLU A 205 -2.09 5.65 -31.66
N SER A 206 -1.31 4.93 -30.85
CA SER A 206 -1.76 4.53 -29.51
C SER A 206 -1.37 5.58 -28.47
N TRP A 207 -2.36 6.28 -27.92
CA TRP A 207 -2.21 7.17 -26.75
C TRP A 207 -1.43 6.52 -25.61
N SER A 208 -1.64 5.22 -25.37
CA SER A 208 -0.89 4.44 -24.38
C SER A 208 0.62 4.39 -24.65
N ALA A 209 1.04 4.27 -25.91
CA ALA A 209 2.43 4.30 -26.31
C ALA A 209 3.04 5.69 -26.16
N LEU A 210 2.26 6.75 -26.43
CA LEU A 210 2.66 8.13 -26.16
C LEU A 210 2.86 8.36 -24.66
N VAL A 211 1.92 7.91 -23.82
CA VAL A 211 2.01 8.03 -22.36
C VAL A 211 3.22 7.29 -21.79
N ALA A 212 3.54 6.09 -22.31
CA ALA A 212 4.75 5.36 -21.92
C ALA A 212 6.04 6.13 -22.28
N ARG A 213 6.03 6.89 -23.38
CA ARG A 213 7.19 7.66 -23.87
C ARG A 213 7.38 9.00 -23.16
N MET A 214 6.32 9.62 -22.66
CA MET A 214 6.34 10.95 -22.03
C MET A 214 7.01 10.99 -20.63
N LYS A 215 7.39 9.84 -20.04
CA LYS A 215 8.05 9.75 -18.69
C LYS A 215 7.47 10.74 -17.66
N LEU A 216 6.14 10.82 -17.60
CA LEU A 216 5.43 11.77 -16.75
C LEU A 216 5.63 11.44 -15.26
N PRO A 217 5.94 12.43 -14.39
CA PRO A 217 6.07 12.21 -12.96
C PRO A 217 4.71 12.29 -12.22
N GLY A 218 4.43 11.31 -11.35
CA GLY A 218 3.36 11.34 -10.34
C GLY A 218 1.96 11.56 -10.92
N MET A 219 1.21 12.51 -10.34
CA MET A 219 -0.19 12.80 -10.70
C MET A 219 -0.42 13.17 -12.18
N ALA A 220 0.59 13.71 -12.89
CA ALA A 220 0.46 13.99 -14.31
C ALA A 220 0.40 12.70 -15.16
N ARG A 221 1.08 11.64 -14.69
CA ARG A 221 1.00 10.31 -15.30
C ARG A 221 -0.39 9.71 -15.11
N GLU A 222 -0.93 9.83 -13.90
CA GLU A 222 -2.24 9.29 -13.54
C GLU A 222 -3.36 9.95 -14.36
N LEU A 223 -3.31 11.28 -14.50
CA LEU A 223 -4.21 12.01 -15.40
C LEU A 223 -4.08 11.49 -16.84
N ALA A 224 -2.86 11.28 -17.35
CA ALA A 224 -2.66 10.75 -18.69
C ALA A 224 -3.16 9.29 -18.86
N HIS A 225 -3.13 8.46 -17.81
CA HIS A 225 -3.62 7.08 -17.82
C HIS A 225 -5.16 7.00 -17.77
N HIS A 226 -5.81 7.97 -17.14
CA HIS A 226 -7.27 8.11 -17.10
C HIS A 226 -7.85 8.98 -18.21
N CYS A 227 -6.99 9.48 -19.11
CA CYS A 227 -7.40 10.12 -20.35
C CYS A 227 -7.41 9.13 -21.50
N VAL A 228 -8.42 9.24 -22.35
CA VAL A 228 -8.48 8.58 -23.66
C VAL A 228 -8.37 9.64 -24.74
N LEU A 229 -7.56 9.36 -25.75
CA LEU A 229 -7.43 10.21 -26.93
C LEU A 229 -8.68 10.10 -27.79
N GLU A 230 -9.44 11.19 -27.88
CA GLU A 230 -10.63 11.26 -28.74
C GLU A 230 -10.22 11.68 -30.16
N ARG A 231 -9.37 12.70 -30.26
CA ARG A 231 -8.86 13.23 -31.53
C ARG A 231 -7.43 13.76 -31.38
N LEU A 232 -6.57 13.41 -32.34
CA LEU A 232 -5.24 13.98 -32.49
C LEU A 232 -5.14 14.60 -33.88
N GLU A 233 -5.04 15.92 -33.94
CA GLU A 233 -4.80 16.70 -35.15
C GLU A 233 -3.44 17.39 -35.06
N ASP A 234 -2.96 17.96 -36.17
CA ASP A 234 -1.61 18.55 -36.25
C ASP A 234 -1.34 19.70 -35.26
N ASP A 235 -2.39 20.38 -34.76
CA ASP A 235 -2.31 21.55 -33.85
C ASP A 235 -3.23 21.41 -32.61
N ARG A 236 -3.95 20.28 -32.47
CA ARG A 236 -4.94 20.10 -31.39
C ARG A 236 -5.02 18.66 -30.91
N CYS A 237 -4.97 18.49 -29.59
CA CYS A 237 -5.18 17.20 -28.94
C CYS A 237 -6.43 17.30 -28.07
N VAL A 238 -7.45 16.49 -28.37
CA VAL A 238 -8.66 16.38 -27.56
C VAL A 238 -8.60 15.08 -26.78
N LEU A 239 -8.51 15.20 -25.46
CA LEU A 239 -8.56 14.09 -24.53
C LEU A 239 -9.91 14.07 -23.83
N VAL A 240 -10.45 12.88 -23.63
CA VAL A 240 -11.61 12.65 -22.77
C VAL A 240 -11.10 12.09 -21.45
N LEU A 241 -11.39 12.78 -20.36
CA LEU A 241 -11.15 12.34 -19.00
C LEU A 241 -12.45 11.73 -18.44
N ASP A 242 -12.31 10.59 -17.77
CA ASP A 242 -13.42 9.98 -17.03
C ASP A 242 -13.94 10.92 -15.94
N GLN A 243 -15.26 11.00 -15.79
CA GLN A 243 -15.93 11.80 -14.78
C GLN A 243 -15.50 11.46 -13.34
N ALA A 244 -15.12 10.21 -13.07
CA ALA A 244 -14.62 9.79 -11.77
C ALA A 244 -13.33 10.54 -11.35
N PHE A 245 -12.54 11.00 -12.32
CA PHE A 245 -11.24 11.64 -12.12
C PHE A 245 -11.24 13.12 -12.46
N GLU A 246 -12.41 13.77 -12.57
CA GLU A 246 -12.55 15.22 -12.79
C GLU A 246 -11.75 16.04 -11.76
N HIS A 247 -11.70 15.59 -10.51
CA HIS A 247 -10.98 16.27 -9.42
C HIS A 247 -9.44 16.33 -9.64
N LEU A 248 -8.88 15.46 -10.51
CA LEU A 248 -7.47 15.51 -10.91
C LEU A 248 -7.22 16.52 -12.03
N LEU A 249 -8.26 17.01 -12.72
CA LEU A 249 -8.12 18.02 -13.76
C LEU A 249 -7.80 19.39 -13.13
N SER A 250 -6.51 19.68 -13.05
CA SER A 250 -6.00 20.99 -12.63
C SER A 250 -5.31 21.69 -13.81
N GLU A 251 -5.44 23.01 -13.95
CA GLU A 251 -4.73 23.78 -14.98
C GLU A 251 -3.22 23.53 -14.96
N ARG A 252 -2.64 23.33 -13.76
CA ARG A 252 -1.23 22.98 -13.57
C ARG A 252 -0.88 21.60 -14.15
N LEU A 253 -1.77 20.61 -14.01
CA LEU A 253 -1.57 19.25 -14.53
C LEU A 253 -1.84 19.18 -16.03
N GLN A 254 -2.87 19.90 -16.52
CA GLN A 254 -3.12 20.08 -17.95
C GLN A 254 -1.93 20.77 -18.64
N GLY A 255 -1.37 21.82 -18.04
CA GLY A 255 -0.18 22.49 -18.56
C GLY A 255 1.04 21.58 -18.59
N ARG A 256 1.22 20.73 -17.57
CA ARG A 256 2.30 19.71 -17.55
C ARG A 256 2.12 18.62 -18.59
N LEU A 257 0.89 18.13 -18.78
CA LEU A 257 0.60 17.13 -19.81
C LEU A 257 0.77 17.73 -21.21
N GLY A 258 0.32 18.97 -21.41
CA GLY A 258 0.54 19.73 -22.64
C GLY A 258 2.03 19.92 -22.93
N GLN A 259 2.82 20.34 -21.95
CA GLN A 259 4.27 20.48 -22.09
C GLN A 259 4.95 19.15 -22.45
N ALA A 260 4.55 18.05 -21.79
CA ALA A 260 5.10 16.73 -22.10
C ALA A 260 4.69 16.21 -23.49
N LEU A 261 3.49 16.55 -23.94
CA LEU A 261 3.04 16.27 -25.31
C LEU A 261 3.84 17.09 -26.33
N ASP A 262 4.06 18.37 -26.06
CA ASP A 262 4.84 19.25 -26.92
C ASP A 262 6.30 18.78 -27.04
N GLU A 263 6.91 18.38 -25.92
CA GLU A 263 8.26 17.82 -25.88
C GLU A 263 8.34 16.47 -26.60
N CYS A 264 7.32 15.61 -26.47
CA CYS A 264 7.31 14.28 -27.09
C CYS A 264 6.99 14.31 -28.60
N LEU A 265 6.18 15.26 -29.04
CA LEU A 265 5.73 15.40 -30.43
C LEU A 265 6.52 16.48 -31.19
N HIS A 266 7.40 17.23 -30.51
CA HIS A 266 8.18 18.35 -31.05
C HIS A 266 7.31 19.40 -31.77
N ARG A 267 6.07 19.56 -31.31
CA ARG A 267 5.06 20.45 -31.89
C ARG A 267 4.26 21.08 -30.76
N SER A 268 3.99 22.38 -30.82
CA SER A 268 3.12 23.04 -29.85
C SER A 268 1.67 22.68 -30.15
N MET A 269 1.06 21.82 -29.34
CA MET A 269 -0.32 21.42 -29.52
C MET A 269 -1.23 22.06 -28.47
N ARG A 270 -2.41 22.50 -28.89
CA ARG A 270 -3.42 22.93 -27.92
C ARG A 270 -4.10 21.71 -27.31
N LEU A 271 -3.82 21.46 -26.03
CA LEU A 271 -4.46 20.38 -25.26
C LEU A 271 -5.82 20.82 -24.72
N GLU A 272 -6.89 20.17 -25.19
CA GLU A 272 -8.26 20.35 -24.72
C GLU A 272 -8.72 19.06 -24.03
N ILE A 273 -9.02 19.12 -22.74
CA ILE A 273 -9.52 17.97 -21.96
C ILE A 273 -11.01 18.16 -21.73
N LYS A 274 -11.81 17.21 -22.20
CA LYS A 274 -13.26 17.15 -21.98
C LYS A 274 -13.57 16.08 -20.95
N ILE A 275 -14.49 16.37 -20.05
CA ILE A 275 -14.97 15.38 -19.09
C ILE A 275 -16.15 14.65 -19.73
N GLY A 276 -16.09 13.33 -19.80
CA GLY A 276 -17.11 12.53 -20.46
C GLY A 276 -17.04 11.06 -20.11
N SER A 277 -18.13 10.34 -20.38
CA SER A 277 -18.14 8.88 -20.28
C SER A 277 -17.22 8.31 -21.36
N VAL A 278 -16.17 7.62 -20.91
CA VAL A 278 -15.19 7.00 -21.78
C VAL A 278 -15.84 5.78 -22.45
N GLY A 279 -16.22 5.92 -23.72
CA GLY A 279 -16.84 4.85 -24.50
C GLY A 279 -15.85 3.78 -25.00
N HIS A 280 -14.57 3.91 -24.69
CA HIS A 280 -13.49 3.01 -25.08
C HIS A 280 -12.65 2.64 -23.85
N GLU A 281 -12.08 1.42 -23.85
CA GLU A 281 -11.19 0.92 -22.81
C GLU A 281 -10.10 1.94 -22.50
N THR A 282 -10.01 2.35 -21.24
CA THR A 282 -8.95 3.25 -20.80
C THR A 282 -7.61 2.50 -20.83
N PRO A 283 -6.48 3.21 -20.98
CA PRO A 283 -5.16 2.60 -20.81
C PRO A 283 -4.98 1.87 -19.48
N ALA A 284 -5.72 2.27 -18.42
CA ALA A 284 -5.73 1.58 -17.14
C ALA A 284 -6.43 0.21 -17.21
N ASP A 285 -7.59 0.12 -17.89
CA ASP A 285 -8.32 -1.14 -18.07
C ASP A 285 -7.50 -2.15 -18.91
N LEU A 286 -6.82 -1.66 -19.95
CA LEU A 286 -5.98 -2.48 -20.81
C LEU A 286 -4.76 -3.01 -20.04
N GLN A 287 -4.12 -2.17 -19.21
CA GLN A 287 -3.03 -2.61 -18.32
C GLN A 287 -3.51 -3.62 -17.27
N GLN A 288 -4.73 -3.47 -16.76
CA GLN A 288 -5.30 -4.40 -15.80
C GLN A 288 -5.58 -5.76 -16.44
N ARG A 289 -6.20 -5.80 -17.63
CA ARG A 289 -6.38 -7.04 -18.39
C ARG A 289 -5.05 -7.73 -18.68
N GLN A 290 -4.02 -6.99 -19.10
CA GLN A 290 -2.69 -7.57 -19.34
C GLN A 290 -2.05 -8.15 -18.07
N ARG A 291 -2.27 -7.56 -16.90
CA ARG A 291 -1.79 -8.14 -15.63
C ARG A 291 -2.56 -9.41 -15.29
N GLU A 292 -3.88 -9.40 -15.48
CA GLU A 292 -4.73 -10.57 -15.24
C GLU A 292 -4.35 -11.73 -16.17
N GLU A 293 -4.11 -11.47 -17.45
CA GLU A 293 -3.62 -12.48 -18.42
C GLU A 293 -2.24 -13.02 -18.04
N LYS A 294 -1.31 -12.16 -17.62
CA LYS A 294 0.02 -12.59 -17.15
C LYS A 294 -0.05 -13.43 -15.88
N LEU A 295 -0.92 -13.08 -14.94
CA LEU A 295 -1.13 -13.85 -13.72
C LEU A 295 -1.72 -15.23 -14.05
N ALA A 296 -2.74 -15.29 -14.91
CA ALA A 296 -3.32 -16.56 -15.35
C ALA A 296 -2.31 -17.47 -16.07
N GLN A 297 -1.44 -16.89 -16.93
CA GLN A 297 -0.37 -17.65 -17.57
C GLN A 297 0.67 -18.16 -16.57
N ALA A 298 1.03 -17.36 -15.56
CA ALA A 298 1.96 -17.80 -14.51
C ALA A 298 1.36 -18.94 -13.65
N GLU A 299 0.07 -18.85 -13.32
CA GLU A 299 -0.64 -19.91 -12.61
C GLU A 299 -0.69 -21.20 -13.42
N GLN A 300 -0.97 -21.10 -14.72
CA GLN A 300 -1.00 -22.26 -15.60
C GLN A 300 0.39 -22.88 -15.78
N ALA A 301 1.43 -22.08 -15.96
CA ALA A 301 2.80 -22.58 -16.09
C ALA A 301 3.28 -23.32 -14.83
N ILE A 302 2.96 -22.80 -13.63
CA ILE A 302 3.30 -23.46 -12.36
C ILE A 302 2.45 -24.71 -12.14
N SER A 303 1.18 -24.71 -12.55
CA SER A 303 0.33 -25.89 -12.48
C SER A 303 0.77 -27.00 -13.44
N GLU A 304 1.31 -26.64 -14.60
CA GLU A 304 1.78 -27.59 -15.61
C GLU A 304 3.19 -28.12 -15.36
N ASP A 305 3.97 -27.45 -14.50
CA ASP A 305 5.35 -27.83 -14.16
C ASP A 305 5.43 -29.22 -13.51
N GLU A 306 6.22 -30.10 -14.15
CA GLU A 306 6.44 -31.49 -13.75
C GLU A 306 7.11 -31.61 -12.38
N THR A 307 7.94 -30.62 -11.99
CA THR A 307 8.57 -30.58 -10.67
C THR A 307 7.58 -30.23 -9.56
N VAL A 308 6.62 -29.33 -9.83
CA VAL A 308 5.56 -28.94 -8.89
C VAL A 308 4.58 -30.10 -8.70
N LYS A 309 4.21 -30.80 -9.79
CA LYS A 309 3.40 -32.03 -9.70
C LYS A 309 4.10 -33.13 -8.89
N ALA A 310 5.40 -33.34 -9.13
CA ALA A 310 6.19 -34.31 -8.36
C ALA A 310 6.28 -33.94 -6.86
N LEU A 311 6.37 -32.66 -6.52
CA LEU A 311 6.36 -32.19 -5.12
C LEU A 311 4.98 -32.39 -4.46
N ILE A 312 3.89 -32.10 -5.16
CA ILE A 312 2.53 -32.32 -4.67
C ILE A 312 2.29 -33.82 -4.40
N GLU A 313 2.72 -34.68 -5.33
CA GLU A 313 2.52 -36.12 -5.25
C GLU A 313 3.42 -36.78 -4.18
N THR A 314 4.65 -36.26 -3.98
CA THR A 314 5.61 -36.82 -3.01
C THR A 314 5.38 -36.32 -1.57
N PHE A 315 4.88 -35.08 -1.40
CA PHE A 315 4.83 -34.42 -0.09
C PHE A 315 3.43 -34.01 0.40
N ASP A 316 2.35 -34.39 -0.30
CA ASP A 316 0.98 -33.96 0.01
C ASP A 316 0.87 -32.41 0.10
N ALA A 317 1.68 -31.73 -0.73
CA ALA A 317 1.81 -30.28 -0.70
C ALA A 317 0.57 -29.63 -1.34
N LYS A 318 -0.03 -28.66 -0.65
CA LYS A 318 -1.16 -27.87 -1.17
C LYS A 318 -0.64 -26.57 -1.76
N VAL A 319 -0.81 -26.38 -3.06
CA VAL A 319 -0.59 -25.07 -3.70
C VAL A 319 -1.70 -24.14 -3.21
N LEU A 320 -1.31 -23.07 -2.52
CA LEU A 320 -2.23 -22.01 -2.09
C LEU A 320 -2.53 -21.11 -3.30
N PRO A 321 -3.77 -21.09 -3.83
CA PRO A 321 -4.13 -20.21 -4.93
C PRO A 321 -4.00 -18.74 -4.50
N GLY A 322 -3.29 -17.92 -5.29
CA GLY A 322 -3.09 -16.48 -5.04
C GLY A 322 -1.69 -16.05 -4.56
N THR A 323 -0.75 -16.97 -4.31
CA THR A 323 0.63 -16.63 -3.87
C THR A 323 1.63 -16.61 -5.05
N ILE A 324 1.16 -16.78 -6.27
CA ILE A 324 1.99 -16.90 -7.47
C ILE A 324 2.34 -15.50 -7.97
N LYS A 325 3.61 -15.10 -7.78
CA LYS A 325 4.15 -13.88 -8.38
C LYS A 325 4.89 -14.26 -9.67
N PRO A 326 4.61 -13.58 -10.80
CA PRO A 326 5.33 -13.84 -12.04
C PRO A 326 6.82 -13.51 -11.84
N VAL A 327 7.68 -14.45 -12.24
CA VAL A 327 9.13 -14.26 -12.25
C VAL A 327 9.45 -13.28 -13.37
N GLY A 328 9.62 -12.00 -13.04
CA GLY A 328 10.06 -11.00 -14.03
C GLY A 328 9.74 -9.52 -13.80
N ASP A 329 9.45 -9.06 -12.57
CA ASP A 329 9.39 -7.62 -12.26
C ASP A 329 10.49 -7.26 -11.25
N GLU A 330 11.75 -7.35 -11.68
CA GLU A 330 12.85 -6.52 -11.18
C GLU A 330 13.54 -5.88 -12.39
N SER A 331 13.14 -4.65 -12.73
CA SER A 331 13.97 -3.55 -13.28
C SER A 331 13.15 -2.28 -13.49
#